data_AF-A0A815UGS8-F1
#
_entry.id   AF-A0A815UGS8-F1
#
_cell.length_a   1.000
_cell.length_b   1.000
_cell.length_c   1.000
_cell.angle_alpha   90.00
_cell.angle_beta   90.00
_cell.angle_gamma   90.00
#
_symmetry.space_group_name_H-M   'P 1'
#
loop_
_entity.id
_entity.type
_entity.pdbx_description
1 polymer ?
#
loop_
_entity_poly.entity_id
_entity_poly.type
_entity_poly.pdbx_seq_one_letter_code
_entity_poly.pdbx_strand_id
1 'polypeptide(L)'
;MCSTGCFCKEGYVRESNKTGSSCIKQEDCTNVNVLPQCTENEEFLKCGSACPPTCDNWPYPLPKGPTPCIMICKQGCFCKKGLYRSKDGKCVKPEECCGKNEVFTSCGSACVETCNNKPDICT
;
A
#
# COMPACT_ATOMS: atom_id res chain seq x y z
N MET A 1 -3.65 -29.74 30.70
CA MET A 1 -4.43 -29.98 29.47
C MET A 1 -3.47 -30.44 28.40
N CYS A 2 -3.75 -31.57 27.74
CA CYS A 2 -2.94 -32.13 26.65
C CYS A 2 -3.84 -32.24 25.42
N SER A 3 -3.28 -32.00 24.24
CA SER A 3 -4.00 -32.13 22.96
C SER A 3 -3.45 -33.33 22.20
N THR A 4 -4.32 -34.16 21.63
CA THR A 4 -3.91 -35.27 20.76
C THR A 4 -3.64 -34.75 19.36
N GLY A 5 -2.54 -35.17 18.73
CA GLY A 5 -2.15 -34.77 17.38
C GLY A 5 -0.72 -35.16 17.03
N CYS A 6 -0.25 -34.80 15.83
CA CYS A 6 1.15 -34.97 15.44
C CYS A 6 1.99 -33.83 16.01
N PHE A 7 3.05 -34.10 16.77
CA PHE A 7 3.93 -33.07 17.33
C PHE A 7 5.36 -33.26 16.84
N CYS A 8 6.10 -32.17 16.65
CA CYS A 8 7.51 -32.25 16.28
C CYS A 8 8.34 -32.78 17.45
N LYS A 9 9.41 -33.52 17.13
CA LYS A 9 10.40 -33.97 18.12
C LYS A 9 11.17 -32.78 18.69
N GLU A 10 11.82 -32.98 19.83
CA GLU A 10 12.70 -31.98 20.43
C GLU A 10 13.77 -31.51 19.43
N GLY A 11 13.93 -30.20 19.28
CA GLY A 11 14.82 -29.57 18.28
C GLY A 11 14.20 -29.34 16.89
N TYR A 12 12.95 -29.73 16.67
CA TYR A 12 12.24 -29.55 15.39
C TYR A 12 10.99 -28.68 15.53
N VAL A 13 10.67 -27.90 14.49
CA VAL A 13 9.52 -26.99 14.41
C VAL A 13 8.75 -27.19 13.10
N ARG A 14 7.44 -26.90 13.10
CA ARG A 14 6.59 -27.05 11.89
C ARG A 14 6.88 -25.93 10.89
N GLU A 15 7.07 -26.29 9.62
CA GLU A 15 7.21 -25.33 8.51
C GLU A 15 5.90 -24.54 8.30
N SER A 16 5.90 -23.22 8.54
CA SER A 16 4.67 -22.41 8.61
C SER A 16 4.12 -21.93 7.25
N ASN A 17 4.85 -22.14 6.14
CA ASN A 17 4.54 -21.55 4.83
C ASN A 17 4.23 -22.58 3.73
N LYS A 18 4.11 -23.86 4.06
CA LYS A 18 3.61 -24.89 3.15
C LYS A 18 2.49 -25.65 3.83
N THR A 19 1.42 -25.90 3.10
CA THR A 19 0.37 -26.84 3.50
C THR A 19 0.95 -28.26 3.55
N GLY A 20 1.62 -28.58 4.67
CA GLY A 20 2.25 -29.88 4.86
C GLY A 20 2.85 -30.06 6.26
N SER A 21 2.68 -31.25 6.82
CA SER A 21 3.08 -31.69 8.16
C SER A 21 4.60 -31.84 8.34
N SER A 22 5.43 -31.00 7.74
CA SER A 22 6.89 -31.16 7.76
C SER A 22 7.49 -30.46 8.98
N CYS A 23 8.18 -31.23 9.82
CA CYS A 23 8.97 -30.73 10.95
C CYS A 23 10.43 -30.55 10.49
N ILE A 24 10.92 -29.32 10.49
CA ILE A 24 12.29 -28.94 10.09
C ILE A 24 13.09 -28.53 11.33
N LYS A 25 14.42 -28.51 11.24
CA LYS A 25 15.23 -27.98 12.35
C LYS A 25 15.07 -26.47 12.46
N GLN A 26 15.26 -25.95 13.66
CA GLN A 26 15.21 -24.50 13.92
C GLN A 26 16.22 -23.70 13.06
N GLU A 27 17.40 -24.27 12.79
CA GLU A 27 18.43 -23.67 11.93
C GLU A 27 18.04 -23.63 10.43
N ASP A 28 17.18 -24.56 10.01
CA ASP A 28 16.69 -24.68 8.64
C ASP A 28 15.42 -23.84 8.39
N CYS A 29 14.96 -23.11 9.41
CA CYS A 29 13.90 -22.12 9.24
C CYS A 29 14.39 -21.00 8.32
N THR A 30 14.18 -21.16 7.02
CA THR A 30 14.54 -20.18 5.98
C THR A 30 13.69 -18.90 6.03
N ASN A 31 12.77 -18.80 7.00
CA ASN A 31 11.87 -17.66 7.17
C ASN A 31 11.94 -17.08 8.60
N VAL A 32 13.16 -16.79 9.10
CA VAL A 32 13.30 -16.14 10.42
C VAL A 32 12.86 -14.66 10.40
N ASN A 33 12.90 -13.98 9.26
CA ASN A 33 12.29 -12.64 9.11
C ASN A 33 12.33 -12.25 7.62
N VAL A 34 11.46 -12.85 6.80
CA VAL A 34 11.10 -12.17 5.56
C VAL A 34 10.02 -11.17 5.95
N LEU A 35 10.44 -10.04 6.54
CA LEU A 35 9.65 -8.82 6.41
C LEU A 35 9.26 -8.74 4.94
N PRO A 36 7.97 -8.59 4.59
CA PRO A 36 7.57 -8.43 3.20
C PRO A 36 8.50 -7.40 2.56
N GLN A 37 9.35 -7.84 1.63
CA GLN A 37 10.32 -6.94 1.03
C GLN A 37 9.52 -5.99 0.16
N CYS A 38 9.31 -4.79 0.68
CA CYS A 38 8.70 -3.71 -0.08
C CYS A 38 9.64 -3.31 -1.21
N THR A 39 9.06 -2.87 -2.32
CA THR A 39 9.83 -2.49 -3.49
C THR A 39 10.48 -1.11 -3.30
N GLU A 40 11.22 -0.64 -4.29
CA GLU A 40 11.82 0.68 -4.25
C GLU A 40 10.78 1.75 -3.90
N ASN A 41 11.16 2.70 -3.03
CA ASN A 41 10.30 3.80 -2.59
C ASN A 41 9.06 3.42 -1.76
N GLU A 42 8.99 2.16 -1.31
CA GLU A 42 7.99 1.70 -0.35
C GLU A 42 8.60 1.46 1.05
N GLU A 43 7.75 1.46 2.07
CA GLU A 43 8.07 1.10 3.45
C GLU A 43 7.00 0.15 4.00
N PHE A 44 7.43 -0.82 4.82
CA PHE A 44 6.51 -1.75 5.46
C PHE A 44 5.90 -1.12 6.70
N LEU A 45 4.58 -0.99 6.74
CA LEU A 45 3.85 -0.48 7.91
C LEU A 45 2.99 -1.59 8.50
N LYS A 46 3.06 -1.76 9.82
CA LYS A 46 2.13 -2.61 10.58
C LYS A 46 0.71 -2.02 10.63
N CYS A 47 0.62 -0.70 10.55
CA CYS A 47 -0.63 0.05 10.44
C CYS A 47 -0.40 1.23 9.48
N GLY A 48 -0.79 1.06 8.22
CA GLY A 48 -0.93 2.12 7.22
C GLY A 48 -2.40 2.43 6.94
N SER A 49 -2.63 3.54 6.23
CA SER A 49 -3.97 3.99 5.85
C SER A 49 -4.68 2.96 4.96
N ALA A 50 -5.99 2.76 5.18
CA ALA A 50 -6.82 2.00 4.26
C ALA A 50 -7.03 2.70 2.91
N CYS A 51 -6.73 4.00 2.84
CA CYS A 51 -6.76 4.82 1.64
C CYS A 51 -5.39 5.48 1.46
N PRO A 52 -4.38 4.73 0.98
CA PRO A 52 -3.08 5.31 0.70
C PRO A 52 -3.16 6.34 -0.45
N PRO A 53 -2.24 7.31 -0.50
CA PRO A 53 -2.20 8.29 -1.58
C PRO A 53 -1.89 7.63 -2.93
N THR A 54 -2.67 7.96 -3.95
CA THR A 54 -2.49 7.50 -5.33
C THR A 54 -2.51 8.70 -6.27
N CYS A 55 -1.92 8.59 -7.46
CA CYS A 55 -1.99 9.65 -8.47
C CYS A 55 -3.43 9.92 -8.94
N ASP A 56 -4.35 8.95 -8.81
CA ASP A 56 -5.75 9.06 -9.25
C ASP A 56 -6.69 9.76 -8.25
N ASN A 57 -6.30 9.80 -6.98
CA ASN A 57 -7.02 10.48 -5.90
C ASN A 57 -6.56 11.94 -5.78
N TRP A 58 -6.61 12.67 -6.89
CA TRP A 58 -6.19 14.07 -6.99
C TRP A 58 -7.28 14.87 -7.74
N PRO A 59 -7.64 16.13 -7.35
CA PRO A 59 -7.09 17.01 -6.29
C PRO A 59 -7.57 16.73 -4.87
N TYR A 60 -8.42 15.72 -4.69
CA TYR A 60 -8.95 15.34 -3.39
C TYR A 60 -8.17 14.13 -2.87
N PRO A 61 -7.33 14.26 -1.83
CA PRO A 61 -6.60 13.13 -1.23
C PRO A 61 -7.53 12.07 -0.58
N LEU A 62 -8.84 12.25 -0.68
CA LEU A 62 -9.86 11.27 -0.37
C LEU A 62 -10.32 10.61 -1.68
N PRO A 63 -10.65 9.30 -1.68
CA PRO A 63 -11.16 8.63 -2.89
C PRO A 63 -12.23 9.50 -3.55
N LYS A 64 -12.12 9.72 -4.87
CA LYS A 64 -13.13 10.45 -5.65
C LYS A 64 -14.51 9.86 -5.34
N GLY A 65 -15.32 10.58 -4.57
CA GLY A 65 -16.66 10.16 -4.21
C GLY A 65 -16.98 10.29 -2.72
N PRO A 66 -18.22 9.95 -2.33
CA PRO A 66 -18.73 10.10 -0.97
C PRO A 66 -18.19 9.04 0.01
N THR A 67 -17.13 8.29 -0.35
CA THR A 67 -16.65 7.18 0.49
C THR A 67 -15.68 7.73 1.54
N PRO A 68 -16.10 7.85 2.81
CA PRO A 68 -15.18 8.25 3.86
C PRO A 68 -14.05 7.23 3.95
N CYS A 69 -12.82 7.71 4.10
CA CYS A 69 -11.73 6.79 4.37
C CYS A 69 -11.93 6.15 5.74
N ILE A 70 -12.12 4.84 5.75
CA ILE A 70 -12.27 4.09 7.01
C ILE A 70 -10.94 4.10 7.77
N MET A 71 -10.99 4.46 9.04
CA MET A 71 -9.82 4.57 9.92
C MET A 71 -9.35 3.19 10.44
N ILE A 72 -9.29 2.19 9.56
CA ILE A 72 -8.76 0.87 9.89
C ILE A 72 -7.29 0.77 9.50
N CYS A 73 -6.49 0.16 10.38
CA CYS A 73 -5.10 -0.16 10.09
C CYS A 73 -5.02 -1.25 9.02
N LYS A 74 -4.34 -0.96 7.91
CA LYS A 74 -3.92 -1.98 6.93
C LYS A 74 -2.42 -2.24 7.10
N GLN A 75 -2.07 -3.51 7.29
CA GLN A 75 -0.66 -3.92 7.28
C GLN A 75 -0.21 -4.18 5.84
N GLY A 76 0.98 -3.74 5.46
CA GLY A 76 1.51 -3.94 4.11
C GLY A 76 2.63 -2.96 3.75
N CYS A 77 2.98 -2.95 2.46
CA CYS A 77 3.91 -2.00 1.87
C CYS A 77 3.16 -0.75 1.41
N PHE A 78 3.66 0.42 1.82
CA PHE A 78 3.08 1.73 1.51
C PHE A 78 4.13 2.61 0.87
N CYS A 79 3.73 3.55 0.02
CA CYS A 79 4.65 4.55 -0.49
C CYS A 79 5.22 5.37 0.67
N LYS A 80 6.54 5.59 0.63
CA LYS A 80 7.21 6.47 1.60
C LYS A 80 6.57 7.85 1.58
N LYS A 81 6.68 8.56 2.71
CA LYS A 81 6.14 9.92 2.87
C LYS A 81 6.49 10.83 1.67
N GLY A 82 5.47 11.48 1.12
CA GLY A 82 5.59 12.41 -0.01
C GLY A 82 5.53 11.76 -1.39
N LEU A 83 5.40 10.44 -1.47
CA LEU A 83 5.26 9.69 -2.72
C LEU A 83 3.82 9.17 -2.90
N TYR A 84 3.43 9.02 -4.15
CA TYR A 84 2.09 8.63 -4.57
C TYR A 84 2.17 7.36 -5.40
N ARG A 85 1.23 6.44 -5.19
CA ARG A 85 1.16 5.22 -5.99
C ARG A 85 0.63 5.56 -7.38
N SER A 86 1.43 5.29 -8.41
CA SER A 86 1.03 5.40 -9.81
C SER A 86 0.14 4.22 -10.23
N LYS A 87 -0.47 4.32 -11.42
CA LYS A 87 -1.25 3.22 -12.03
C LYS A 87 -0.42 1.96 -12.27
N ASP A 88 0.88 2.11 -12.49
CA ASP A 88 1.83 1.00 -12.67
C ASP A 88 2.25 0.36 -11.33
N GLY A 89 1.70 0.83 -10.21
CA GLY A 89 1.98 0.33 -8.87
C GLY A 89 3.29 0.83 -8.26
N LYS A 90 3.99 1.77 -8.91
CA LYS A 90 5.24 2.37 -8.41
C LYS A 90 4.96 3.58 -7.53
N CYS A 91 5.82 3.83 -6.55
CA CYS A 91 5.78 5.04 -5.74
C CYS A 91 6.63 6.13 -6.39
N VAL A 92 5.96 7.18 -6.87
CA VAL A 92 6.57 8.26 -7.64
C VAL A 92 6.36 9.60 -6.95
N LYS A 93 7.17 10.59 -7.33
CA LYS A 93 6.98 11.95 -6.83
C LYS A 93 5.71 12.59 -7.43
N PRO A 94 5.15 13.61 -6.79
CA PRO A 94 3.92 14.22 -7.27
C PRO A 94 4.02 14.81 -8.68
N GLU A 95 5.20 15.31 -9.06
CA GLU A 95 5.45 15.85 -10.40
C GLU A 95 5.39 14.78 -11.49
N GLU A 96 5.61 13.52 -11.12
CA GLU A 96 5.55 12.36 -12.02
C GLU A 96 4.13 11.78 -12.13
N CYS A 97 3.17 12.24 -11.30
CA CYS A 97 1.76 11.87 -11.43
C CYS A 97 1.06 12.61 -12.57
N CYS A 98 1.63 13.74 -13.01
CA CYS A 98 1.01 14.67 -13.93
C CYS A 98 1.46 14.43 -15.38
N GLY A 99 0.54 14.64 -16.32
CA GLY A 99 0.81 14.61 -17.75
C GLY A 99 1.61 15.82 -18.23
N LYS A 100 1.86 15.87 -19.55
CA LYS A 100 2.57 16.98 -20.17
C LYS A 100 1.85 18.31 -19.90
N ASN A 101 2.58 19.30 -19.38
CA ASN A 101 2.08 20.63 -19.01
C ASN A 101 1.04 20.65 -17.87
N GLU A 102 0.97 19.58 -17.08
CA GLU A 102 0.19 19.57 -15.84
C GLU A 102 1.10 19.86 -14.64
N VAL A 103 0.56 20.49 -13.61
CA VAL A 103 1.29 20.84 -12.39
C VAL A 103 0.60 20.22 -11.19
N PHE A 104 1.40 19.60 -10.31
CA PHE A 104 0.92 19.12 -9.02
C PHE A 104 0.87 20.28 -8.02
N THR A 105 -0.31 20.68 -7.55
CA THR A 105 -0.49 21.81 -6.60
C THR A 105 -1.52 21.51 -5.54
N SER A 106 -1.19 21.65 -4.25
CA SER A 106 -2.14 21.40 -3.13
C SER A 106 -3.47 22.19 -3.19
N CYS A 107 -3.52 23.28 -3.96
CA CYS A 107 -4.71 24.10 -4.17
C CYS A 107 -4.76 24.53 -5.64
N GLY A 108 -5.57 23.82 -6.44
CA GLY A 108 -5.84 24.14 -7.84
C GLY A 108 -7.19 24.84 -8.02
N SER A 109 -7.50 25.24 -9.25
CA SER A 109 -8.84 25.75 -9.58
C SER A 109 -9.88 24.64 -9.46
N ALA A 110 -11.04 24.94 -8.88
CA ALA A 110 -12.20 24.06 -8.93
C ALA A 110 -12.80 23.93 -10.34
N CYS A 111 -12.47 24.88 -11.24
CA CYS A 111 -12.84 24.81 -12.64
C CYS A 111 -11.81 24.03 -13.45
N VAL A 112 -12.30 23.01 -14.16
CA VAL A 112 -11.55 22.34 -15.21
C VAL A 112 -11.92 23.00 -16.54
N GLU A 113 -10.98 23.74 -17.12
CA GLU A 113 -11.14 24.30 -18.46
C GLU A 113 -10.89 23.21 -19.51
N THR A 114 -11.73 23.20 -20.54
CA THR A 114 -11.57 22.32 -21.71
C THR A 114 -11.60 23.17 -22.98
N CYS A 115 -11.15 22.63 -24.11
CA CYS A 115 -11.15 23.35 -25.38
C CYS A 115 -12.54 23.88 -25.80
N ASN A 116 -13.62 23.24 -25.33
CA ASN A 116 -14.99 23.54 -25.72
C ASN A 116 -15.82 24.19 -24.60
N ASN A 117 -15.28 24.29 -23.39
CA ASN A 117 -16.01 24.81 -22.24
C ASN A 117 -15.04 25.41 -21.22
N LYS A 118 -15.32 26.66 -20.86
CA LYS A 118 -14.67 27.39 -19.78
C LYS A 118 -15.76 27.79 -18.78
N PRO A 119 -15.86 27.13 -17.62
CA PRO A 119 -16.93 27.41 -16.67
C PRO A 119 -16.77 28.79 -16.04
N ASP A 120 -17.87 29.54 -15.94
CA ASP A 120 -17.87 30.90 -15.36
C ASP A 120 -17.96 30.90 -13.83
N ILE A 121 -18.41 29.80 -13.20
CA ILE A 121 -18.57 29.68 -11.75
C ILE A 121 -17.75 28.48 -11.26
N CYS A 122 -16.81 28.75 -10.36
CA CYS A 122 -15.92 27.78 -9.74
C CYS A 122 -16.17 27.79 -8.23
N THR A 123 -17.01 26.91 -7.70
CA THR A 123 -17.35 26.85 -6.28
C THR A 123 -17.43 25.40 -5.82
#